data_AF-A0A482VU07-F1
#
_entry.id   AF-A0A482VU07-F1
#
_cell.length_a   1.000
_cell.length_b   1.000
_cell.length_c   1.000
_cell.angle_alpha   90.00
_cell.angle_beta   90.00
_cell.angle_gamma   90.00
#
_symmetry.space_group_name_H-M   'P 1'
#
loop_
_entity.id
_entity.type
_entity.pdbx_description
1 polymer ?
#
loop_
_entity_poly.entity_id
_entity_poly.type
_entity_poly.pdbx_seq_one_letter_code
_entity_poly.pdbx_strand_id
1 'polypeptide(L)'
;METHRDNKNYLKWSLDNTAQILQSAFSDSYIVVVRPSRMEYKTFSCFDNFVPSGNCGVPEHIPMHHSFEHLEMLLENVSNQLKDTEVTGDAKDLNRVNLRLIGFSKGCVVLNQFLYELHTLKSLALDEESRIISRIKDMYWLDGGHSGGKNTWITSKSILETLSTYGMIFFVCFIHKIIAYFSGINIHIHVSPYQIKDDRRPWIRKEEKAFYSTLTNLKAPIQRYIHSPDTLPSIYQHFNILDEFYKRHSADQSTT
;
A
#
# COMPACT_ATOMS: atom_id res chain seq x y z
N MET A 1 6.02 -20.72 -0.23
CA MET A 1 5.92 -20.68 -1.71
C MET A 1 6.35 -21.99 -2.37
N GLU A 2 7.12 -22.87 -1.74
CA GLU A 2 7.72 -24.06 -2.40
C GLU A 2 6.76 -25.24 -2.71
N THR A 3 5.54 -25.21 -2.21
CA THR A 3 4.61 -26.36 -2.28
C THR A 3 3.80 -26.45 -3.57
N HIS A 4 3.79 -25.41 -4.41
CA HIS A 4 3.09 -25.41 -5.71
C HIS A 4 4.09 -25.50 -6.86
N ARG A 5 3.79 -26.36 -7.85
CA ARG A 5 4.70 -26.72 -8.95
C ARG A 5 5.23 -25.51 -9.73
N ASP A 6 4.40 -24.48 -9.91
CA ASP A 6 4.73 -23.30 -10.72
C ASP A 6 5.45 -22.19 -9.94
N ASN A 7 5.50 -22.27 -8.61
CA ASN A 7 6.11 -21.23 -7.77
C ASN A 7 7.64 -21.22 -7.82
N LYS A 8 8.26 -22.32 -8.26
CA LYS A 8 9.72 -22.44 -8.38
C LYS A 8 10.32 -21.37 -9.31
N ASN A 9 9.56 -20.98 -10.34
CA ASN A 9 9.98 -19.99 -11.32
C ASN A 9 9.98 -18.54 -10.77
N TYR A 10 9.39 -18.32 -9.59
CA TYR A 10 9.24 -17.00 -8.98
C TYR A 10 9.90 -16.90 -7.60
N LEU A 11 10.78 -17.86 -7.23
CA LEU A 11 11.53 -17.84 -5.97
C LEU A 11 12.35 -16.56 -5.80
N LYS A 12 12.77 -15.93 -6.90
CA LYS A 12 13.42 -14.61 -6.90
C LYS A 12 12.61 -13.56 -6.12
N TRP A 13 11.28 -13.62 -6.21
CA TRP A 13 10.37 -12.70 -5.51
C TRP A 13 9.63 -13.40 -4.38
N SER A 14 10.32 -14.31 -3.69
CA SER A 14 9.83 -14.87 -2.43
C SER A 14 9.60 -13.77 -1.39
N LEU A 15 8.87 -14.11 -0.33
CA LEU A 15 8.63 -13.17 0.77
C LEU A 15 9.95 -12.63 1.35
N ASP A 16 10.91 -13.52 1.60
CA ASP A 16 12.19 -13.16 2.22
C ASP A 16 13.08 -12.37 1.25
N ASN A 17 13.11 -12.75 -0.04
CA ASN A 17 13.86 -12.00 -1.05
C ASN A 17 13.24 -10.62 -1.28
N THR A 18 11.90 -10.50 -1.25
CA THR A 18 11.23 -9.20 -1.36
C THR A 18 11.58 -8.31 -0.16
N ALA A 19 11.65 -8.88 1.05
CA ALA A 19 12.11 -8.13 2.23
C ALA A 19 13.54 -7.60 2.05
N GLN A 20 14.45 -8.40 1.50
CA GLN A 20 15.83 -7.98 1.20
C GLN A 20 15.91 -6.90 0.12
N ILE A 21 15.09 -7.03 -0.94
CA ILE A 21 14.97 -6.00 -1.99
C ILE A 21 14.50 -4.68 -1.38
N LEU A 22 13.48 -4.71 -0.53
CA LEU A 22 12.97 -3.51 0.15
C LEU A 22 13.97 -2.93 1.16
N GLN A 23 14.69 -3.77 1.91
CA GLN A 23 15.73 -3.30 2.84
C GLN A 23 16.85 -2.57 2.11
N SER A 24 17.17 -3.02 0.89
CA SER A 24 18.17 -2.38 0.04
C SER A 24 17.65 -1.08 -0.57
N ALA A 25 16.34 -0.98 -0.86
CA ALA A 25 15.70 0.25 -1.34
C ALA A 25 15.56 1.32 -0.24
N PHE A 26 15.33 0.89 1.00
CA PHE A 26 15.12 1.74 2.17
C PHE A 26 16.11 1.36 3.28
N SER A 27 17.39 1.64 3.02
CA SER A 27 18.51 1.29 3.90
C SER A 27 18.44 1.91 5.30
N ASP A 28 17.71 3.01 5.43
CA ASP A 28 17.47 3.77 6.67
C ASP A 28 16.20 3.33 7.43
N SER A 29 15.48 2.33 6.93
CA SER A 29 14.15 1.96 7.41
C SER A 29 14.10 0.52 7.94
N TYR A 30 13.24 0.28 8.94
CA TYR A 30 12.88 -1.09 9.34
C TYR A 30 11.86 -1.67 8.36
N ILE A 31 12.14 -2.87 7.85
CA ILE A 31 11.22 -3.58 6.97
C ILE A 31 10.39 -4.57 7.78
N VAL A 32 9.09 -4.30 7.90
CA VAL A 32 8.11 -5.21 8.50
C VAL A 32 7.28 -5.84 7.39
N VAL A 33 7.38 -7.16 7.24
CA VAL A 33 6.61 -7.88 6.22
C VAL A 33 5.42 -8.60 6.85
N VAL A 34 4.22 -8.23 6.39
CA VAL A 34 2.97 -8.84 6.83
C VAL A 34 2.62 -10.02 5.93
N ARG A 35 2.52 -11.21 6.52
CA ARG A 35 2.09 -12.43 5.83
C ARG A 35 0.56 -12.48 5.77
N PRO A 36 -0.04 -13.08 4.72
CA PRO A 36 -1.47 -13.36 4.71
C PRO A 36 -1.84 -14.29 5.87
N SER A 37 -2.99 -14.07 6.50
CA SER A 37 -3.50 -14.91 7.58
C SER A 37 -3.89 -16.31 7.07
N ARG A 38 -4.27 -16.41 5.80
CA ARG A 38 -4.67 -17.66 5.15
C ARG A 38 -4.16 -17.73 3.71
N MET A 39 -3.76 -18.92 3.28
CA MET A 39 -3.40 -19.24 1.89
C MET A 39 -4.44 -20.20 1.30
N GLU A 40 -5.48 -19.62 0.70
CA GLU A 40 -6.61 -20.36 0.13
C GLU A 40 -6.18 -21.13 -1.12
N TYR A 41 -6.55 -22.41 -1.21
CA TYR A 41 -6.05 -23.36 -2.22
C TYR A 41 -4.52 -23.34 -2.41
N LYS A 42 -3.75 -23.05 -1.34
CA LYS A 42 -2.28 -22.94 -1.34
C LYS A 42 -1.70 -21.87 -2.31
N THR A 43 -2.55 -21.03 -2.90
CA THR A 43 -2.17 -20.13 -3.99
C THR A 43 -2.65 -18.70 -3.73
N PHE A 44 -3.87 -18.53 -3.24
CA PHE A 44 -4.47 -17.22 -3.05
C PHE A 44 -4.20 -16.72 -1.64
N SER A 45 -3.40 -15.66 -1.53
CA SER A 45 -3.22 -14.95 -0.27
C SER A 45 -4.53 -14.27 0.17
N CYS A 46 -4.90 -14.47 1.41
CA CYS A 46 -6.04 -13.85 2.08
C CYS A 46 -5.52 -13.10 3.32
N PHE A 47 -5.77 -11.80 3.38
CA PHE A 47 -5.39 -10.94 4.49
C PHE A 47 -6.62 -10.71 5.38
N ASP A 48 -7.24 -11.79 5.86
CA ASP A 48 -8.56 -11.76 6.50
C ASP A 48 -8.60 -10.87 7.76
N ASN A 49 -7.47 -10.68 8.44
CA ASN A 49 -7.35 -9.77 9.58
C ASN A 49 -7.42 -8.28 9.19
N PHE A 50 -7.19 -7.97 7.91
CA PHE A 50 -7.19 -6.62 7.36
C PHE A 50 -8.30 -6.37 6.36
N VAL A 51 -8.91 -7.40 5.79
CA VAL A 51 -10.02 -7.23 4.84
C VAL A 51 -10.76 -8.55 4.73
N PRO A 52 -12.10 -8.58 4.88
CA PRO A 52 -12.89 -9.79 4.64
C PRO A 52 -12.62 -10.33 3.23
N SER A 53 -12.42 -11.63 3.09
CA SER A 53 -12.16 -12.23 1.78
C SER A 53 -12.82 -13.59 1.57
N GLY A 54 -13.35 -13.79 0.37
CA GLY A 54 -14.02 -15.03 -0.03
C GLY A 54 -13.04 -16.15 -0.45
N ASN A 55 -13.58 -17.24 -1.00
CA ASN A 55 -12.86 -18.49 -1.32
C ASN A 55 -11.75 -18.37 -2.40
N CYS A 56 -11.51 -17.19 -2.99
CA CYS A 56 -10.39 -16.93 -3.89
C CYS A 56 -9.54 -15.72 -3.44
N GLY A 57 -9.67 -15.33 -2.17
CA GLY A 57 -9.12 -14.09 -1.62
C GLY A 57 -9.55 -12.86 -2.42
N VAL A 58 -10.79 -12.86 -2.90
CA VAL A 58 -11.44 -11.67 -3.47
C VAL A 58 -11.90 -10.84 -2.26
N PRO A 59 -11.50 -9.56 -2.16
CA PRO A 59 -11.86 -8.75 -1.01
C PRO A 59 -13.33 -8.37 -1.04
N GLU A 60 -13.93 -8.30 0.13
CA GLU A 60 -15.20 -7.64 0.39
C GLU A 60 -14.91 -6.43 1.27
N HIS A 61 -14.66 -5.30 0.63
CA HIS A 61 -14.38 -4.06 1.35
C HIS A 61 -15.62 -3.56 2.08
N ILE A 62 -15.47 -3.29 3.37
CA ILE A 62 -16.54 -2.80 4.24
C ILE A 62 -16.14 -1.46 4.87
N PRO A 63 -17.09 -0.63 5.34
CA PRO A 63 -16.77 0.67 5.93
C PRO A 63 -15.82 0.61 7.14
N MET A 64 -15.92 -0.43 7.98
CA MET A 64 -15.09 -0.59 9.18
C MET A 64 -14.79 -2.06 9.44
N HIS A 65 -13.53 -2.47 9.31
CA HIS A 65 -13.04 -3.82 9.64
C HIS A 65 -11.98 -3.80 10.75
N HIS A 66 -11.74 -2.64 11.37
CA HIS A 66 -10.70 -2.45 12.40
C HIS A 66 -9.28 -2.78 11.88
N SER A 67 -9.04 -2.52 10.60
CA SER A 67 -7.77 -2.83 9.94
C SER A 67 -6.63 -1.97 10.47
N PHE A 68 -6.89 -0.68 10.73
CA PHE A 68 -5.89 0.22 11.34
C PHE A 68 -5.55 -0.21 12.78
N GLU A 69 -6.55 -0.58 13.57
CA GLU A 69 -6.37 -1.10 14.93
C GLU A 69 -5.53 -2.40 14.90
N HIS A 70 -5.82 -3.30 13.96
CA HIS A 70 -5.03 -4.50 13.78
C HIS A 70 -3.56 -4.20 13.41
N LEU A 71 -3.31 -3.20 12.54
CA LEU A 71 -1.95 -2.77 12.22
C LEU A 71 -1.22 -2.22 13.45
N GLU A 72 -1.90 -1.41 14.26
CA GLU A 72 -1.34 -0.83 15.48
C GLU A 72 -0.93 -1.91 16.48
N MET A 73 -1.84 -2.86 16.75
CA MET A 73 -1.55 -4.02 17.61
C MET A 73 -0.39 -4.86 17.07
N LEU A 74 -0.30 -5.04 15.75
CA LEU A 74 0.78 -5.81 15.14
C LEU A 74 2.14 -5.13 15.34
N LEU A 75 2.22 -3.81 15.12
CA LEU A 75 3.45 -3.03 15.33
C LEU A 75 3.86 -2.97 16.80
N GLU A 76 2.89 -2.86 17.71
CA GLU A 76 3.15 -2.91 19.15
C GLU A 76 3.72 -4.27 19.56
N ASN A 77 3.12 -5.36 19.09
CA ASN A 77 3.60 -6.71 19.35
C ASN A 77 5.02 -6.94 18.82
N VAL A 78 5.33 -6.47 17.61
CA VAL A 78 6.70 -6.55 17.05
C VAL A 78 7.66 -5.72 17.89
N SER A 79 7.28 -4.50 18.29
CA SER A 79 8.11 -3.64 19.14
C SER A 79 8.44 -4.30 20.47
N ASN A 80 7.45 -4.95 21.10
CA ASN A 80 7.65 -5.65 22.37
C ASN A 80 8.58 -6.85 22.21
N GLN A 81 8.44 -7.65 21.15
CA GLN A 81 9.36 -8.75 20.87
C GLN A 81 10.80 -8.26 20.59
N LEU A 82 10.97 -7.11 19.93
CA LEU A 82 12.30 -6.52 19.70
C LEU A 82 12.94 -5.98 20.99
N LYS A 83 12.14 -5.53 21.96
CA LYS A 83 12.66 -5.08 23.27
C LYS A 83 13.38 -6.19 24.02
N ASP A 84 12.85 -7.41 23.92
CA ASP A 84 13.40 -8.60 24.58
C ASP A 84 14.67 -9.13 23.89
N THR A 85 15.01 -8.63 22.70
CA THR A 85 16.28 -8.92 22.04
C THR A 85 17.38 -7.96 22.52
N GLU A 86 18.60 -8.45 22.76
CA GLU A 86 19.78 -7.66 23.20
C GLU A 86 20.29 -6.64 22.14
N VAL A 87 19.51 -6.34 21.11
CA VAL A 87 19.88 -5.36 20.07
C VAL A 87 19.79 -3.95 20.64
N THR A 88 20.91 -3.35 21.02
CA THR A 88 20.99 -2.02 21.66
C THR A 88 20.77 -0.87 20.66
N GLY A 89 19.66 -0.11 20.80
CA GLY A 89 19.44 1.16 20.10
C GLY A 89 18.02 1.73 20.29
N ASP A 90 17.82 3.02 19.95
CA ASP A 90 16.52 3.74 19.89
C ASP A 90 15.50 3.09 18.92
N ALA A 91 15.96 2.09 18.17
CA ALA A 91 15.31 1.21 17.20
C ALA A 91 14.07 0.42 17.68
N LYS A 92 13.79 0.39 18.99
CA LYS A 92 12.89 -0.61 19.60
C LYS A 92 11.41 -0.22 19.64
N ASP A 93 11.07 1.05 19.40
CA ASP A 93 9.67 1.51 19.51
C ASP A 93 9.08 1.87 18.15
N LEU A 94 8.55 0.87 17.44
CA LEU A 94 7.88 1.06 16.15
C LEU A 94 6.57 1.86 16.27
N ASN A 95 6.10 2.16 17.48
CA ASN A 95 4.91 2.99 17.70
C ASN A 95 5.19 4.49 17.49
N ARG A 96 6.46 4.90 17.43
CA ARG A 96 6.85 6.31 17.28
C ARG A 96 7.42 6.66 15.91
N VAL A 97 7.68 5.66 15.07
CA VAL A 97 8.26 5.88 13.75
C VAL A 97 7.19 6.19 12.70
N ASN A 98 7.58 7.00 11.70
CA ASN A 98 6.77 7.23 10.51
C ASN A 98 6.61 5.92 9.71
N LEU A 99 5.45 5.76 9.06
CA LEU A 99 5.09 4.57 8.31
C LEU A 99 5.06 4.85 6.81
N ARG A 100 5.62 3.92 6.05
CA ARG A 100 5.41 3.78 4.60
C ARG A 100 4.69 2.46 4.36
N LEU A 101 3.50 2.52 3.79
CA LEU A 101 2.70 1.33 3.52
C LEU A 101 2.88 0.89 2.07
N ILE A 102 3.28 -0.36 1.86
CA ILE A 102 3.52 -0.91 0.53
C ILE A 102 2.60 -2.12 0.32
N GLY A 103 1.62 -1.97 -0.57
CA GLY A 103 0.77 -3.05 -1.03
C GLY A 103 1.31 -3.57 -2.36
N PHE A 104 1.79 -4.81 -2.40
CA PHE A 104 2.15 -5.48 -3.65
C PHE A 104 1.13 -6.55 -4.01
N SER A 105 0.69 -6.58 -5.27
CA SER A 105 -0.26 -7.57 -5.79
C SER A 105 -1.55 -7.60 -4.96
N LYS A 106 -1.82 -8.68 -4.23
CA LYS A 106 -2.95 -8.77 -3.29
C LYS A 106 -2.80 -7.87 -2.05
N GLY A 107 -1.60 -7.43 -1.68
CA GLY A 107 -1.41 -6.45 -0.60
C GLY A 107 -2.17 -5.13 -0.86
N CYS A 108 -2.40 -4.76 -2.12
CA CYS A 108 -3.21 -3.59 -2.47
C CYS A 108 -4.65 -3.66 -1.96
N VAL A 109 -5.20 -4.87 -1.73
CA VAL A 109 -6.57 -4.98 -1.20
C VAL A 109 -6.68 -4.49 0.25
N VAL A 110 -5.58 -4.58 1.00
CA VAL A 110 -5.48 -4.03 2.37
C VAL A 110 -5.42 -2.51 2.32
N LEU A 111 -4.59 -1.95 1.42
CA LEU A 111 -4.54 -0.49 1.24
C LEU A 111 -5.91 0.08 0.85
N ASN A 112 -6.65 -0.62 -0.02
CA ASN A 112 -8.01 -0.23 -0.37
C ASN A 112 -8.95 -0.25 0.86
N GLN A 113 -8.84 -1.27 1.72
CA GLN A 113 -9.64 -1.33 2.97
C GLN A 113 -9.31 -0.17 3.90
N PHE A 114 -8.04 0.20 4.05
CA PHE A 114 -7.65 1.39 4.82
C PHE A 114 -8.31 2.67 4.31
N LEU A 115 -8.54 2.80 3.00
CA LEU A 115 -9.24 3.99 2.47
C LEU A 115 -10.72 4.01 2.85
N TYR A 116 -11.40 2.85 2.87
CA TYR A 116 -12.78 2.76 3.36
C TYR A 116 -12.87 3.16 4.84
N GLU A 117 -11.99 2.61 5.67
CA GLU A 117 -11.96 2.92 7.10
C GLU A 117 -11.63 4.38 7.36
N LEU A 118 -10.64 4.93 6.65
CA LEU A 118 -10.28 6.34 6.75
C LEU A 118 -11.48 7.24 6.44
N HIS A 119 -12.23 6.91 5.39
CA HIS A 119 -13.44 7.64 5.04
C HIS A 119 -14.52 7.54 6.11
N THR A 120 -14.73 6.36 6.68
CA THR A 120 -15.71 6.15 7.76
C THR A 120 -15.32 6.88 9.03
N LEU A 121 -14.06 6.79 9.47
CA LEU A 121 -13.55 7.50 10.65
C LEU A 121 -13.73 9.02 10.52
N LYS A 122 -13.36 9.58 9.36
CA LYS A 122 -13.56 11.00 9.06
C LYS A 122 -15.04 11.39 9.04
N SER A 123 -15.90 10.56 8.47
CA SER A 123 -17.34 10.86 8.37
C SER A 123 -18.04 10.82 9.72
N LEU A 124 -17.57 9.99 10.66
CA LEU A 124 -18.12 9.90 12.01
C LEU A 124 -17.59 11.00 12.95
N ALA A 125 -16.71 11.89 12.47
CA ALA A 125 -16.00 12.87 13.28
C ALA A 125 -15.36 12.25 14.54
N LEU A 126 -14.94 10.98 14.43
CA LEU A 126 -14.09 10.31 15.41
C LEU A 126 -12.67 10.82 15.17
N ASP A 127 -12.49 12.12 15.35
CA ASP A 127 -11.29 12.90 15.04
C ASP A 127 -10.23 12.80 16.14
N GLU A 128 -10.37 11.80 17.03
CA GLU A 128 -9.21 11.21 17.69
C GLU A 128 -8.39 10.57 16.57
N GLU A 129 -7.54 11.37 15.92
CA GLU A 129 -6.59 10.90 14.92
C GLU A 129 -5.94 9.64 15.48
N SER A 130 -6.34 8.47 14.96
CA SER A 130 -5.72 7.24 15.41
C SER A 130 -4.22 7.42 15.20
N ARG A 131 -3.46 7.26 16.28
CA ARG A 131 -2.02 7.61 16.34
C ARG A 131 -1.24 6.94 15.22
N ILE A 132 -1.76 5.85 14.65
CA ILE A 132 -1.16 5.19 13.51
C ILE A 132 -1.37 5.94 12.19
N ILE A 133 -2.53 6.55 11.95
CA ILE A 133 -2.86 7.17 10.67
C ILE A 133 -2.01 8.43 10.45
N SER A 134 -1.81 9.25 11.49
CA SER A 134 -0.98 10.46 11.42
C SER A 134 0.51 10.16 11.15
N ARG A 135 0.95 8.92 11.43
CA ARG A 135 2.31 8.42 11.13
C ARG A 135 2.48 7.95 9.69
N ILE A 136 1.40 7.68 8.94
CA ILE A 136 1.49 7.24 7.55
C ILE A 136 1.92 8.44 6.68
N LYS A 137 3.10 8.34 6.05
CA LYS A 137 3.65 9.39 5.17
C LYS A 137 3.56 9.03 3.71
N ASP A 138 3.65 7.74 3.39
CA ASP A 138 3.60 7.25 2.02
C ASP A 138 2.73 5.99 1.91
N MET A 139 1.97 5.88 0.82
CA MET A 139 1.26 4.67 0.43
C MET A 139 1.58 4.29 -1.01
N TYR A 140 2.05 3.07 -1.21
CA TYR A 140 2.46 2.53 -2.50
C TYR A 140 1.53 1.40 -2.93
N TRP A 141 0.80 1.61 -4.02
CA TRP A 141 0.08 0.54 -4.73
C TRP A 141 1.00 -0.03 -5.81
N LEU A 142 1.63 -1.16 -5.52
CA LEU A 142 2.53 -1.88 -6.43
C LEU A 142 1.76 -3.00 -7.15
N ASP A 143 1.40 -2.73 -8.40
CA ASP A 143 0.79 -3.66 -9.35
C ASP A 143 -0.44 -4.41 -8.83
N GLY A 144 -1.35 -3.65 -8.21
CA GLY A 144 -2.55 -4.18 -7.56
C GLY A 144 -3.42 -5.03 -8.48
N GLY A 145 -3.84 -6.19 -7.98
CA GLY A 145 -4.73 -7.11 -8.70
C GLY A 145 -5.23 -8.24 -7.80
N HIS A 146 -6.41 -8.76 -8.14
CA HIS A 146 -6.99 -9.95 -7.51
C HIS A 146 -7.90 -10.69 -8.50
N SER A 147 -8.40 -11.86 -8.09
CA SER A 147 -9.22 -12.75 -8.93
C SER A 147 -10.67 -12.27 -9.13
N GLY A 148 -11.02 -11.07 -8.66
CA GLY A 148 -12.36 -10.51 -8.79
C GLY A 148 -12.49 -9.63 -10.04
N GLY A 149 -13.72 -9.35 -10.46
CA GLY A 149 -14.02 -8.61 -11.69
C GLY A 149 -14.18 -7.09 -11.53
N LYS A 150 -13.97 -6.54 -10.33
CA LYS A 150 -14.15 -5.13 -9.97
C LYS A 150 -13.46 -4.79 -8.65
N ASN A 151 -13.41 -3.52 -8.31
CA ASN A 151 -12.90 -2.97 -7.05
C ASN A 151 -11.41 -3.31 -6.81
N THR A 152 -10.64 -3.44 -7.89
CA THR A 152 -9.18 -3.56 -7.82
C THR A 152 -8.57 -2.22 -7.39
N TRP A 153 -9.15 -1.11 -7.85
CA TRP A 153 -8.81 0.24 -7.38
C TRP A 153 -10.07 0.96 -6.90
N ILE A 154 -9.91 1.87 -5.94
CA ILE A 154 -11.03 2.69 -5.45
C ILE A 154 -11.44 3.69 -6.53
N THR A 155 -12.72 3.70 -6.89
CA THR A 155 -13.27 4.68 -7.84
C THR A 155 -14.27 5.64 -7.21
N SER A 156 -14.58 5.45 -5.92
CA SER A 156 -15.51 6.32 -5.19
C SER A 156 -14.87 7.67 -4.92
N LYS A 157 -15.47 8.74 -5.48
CA LYS A 157 -14.96 10.11 -5.35
C LYS A 157 -14.90 10.57 -3.89
N SER A 158 -15.90 10.24 -3.05
CA SER A 158 -15.94 10.67 -1.64
C SER A 158 -14.80 10.08 -0.81
N ILE A 159 -14.43 8.82 -1.08
CA ILE A 159 -13.31 8.15 -0.43
C ILE A 159 -11.99 8.80 -0.88
N LEU A 160 -11.85 9.08 -2.17
CA LEU A 160 -10.65 9.73 -2.70
C LEU A 160 -10.50 11.19 -2.26
N GLU A 161 -11.61 11.92 -2.08
CA GLU A 161 -11.63 13.25 -1.46
C GLU A 161 -11.17 13.19 0.00
N THR A 162 -11.57 12.15 0.73
CA THR A 162 -11.10 11.93 2.10
C THR A 162 -9.59 11.71 2.13
N LEU A 163 -9.07 10.83 1.27
CA LEU A 163 -7.64 10.59 1.13
C LEU A 163 -6.87 11.86 0.74
N SER A 164 -7.36 12.62 -0.25
CA SER A 164 -6.66 13.81 -0.76
C SER A 164 -6.61 14.95 0.24
N THR A 165 -7.62 15.05 1.11
CA THR A 165 -7.73 16.11 2.12
C THR A 165 -7.16 15.70 3.47
N TYR A 166 -6.81 14.44 3.66
CA TYR A 166 -6.22 13.97 4.91
C TYR A 166 -4.87 14.65 5.16
N GLY A 167 -4.68 15.22 6.35
CA GLY A 167 -3.46 15.95 6.73
C GLY A 167 -3.28 17.33 6.07
N MET A 168 -4.29 17.88 5.38
CA MET A 168 -4.29 19.28 4.96
C MET A 168 -4.61 20.18 6.16
N ILE A 169 -3.66 21.04 6.55
CA ILE A 169 -3.87 22.07 7.56
C ILE A 169 -3.99 23.42 6.85
N PHE A 170 -5.15 24.06 6.96
CA PHE A 170 -5.35 25.42 6.45
C PHE A 170 -4.96 26.43 7.55
N PHE A 171 -3.80 27.07 7.42
CA PHE A 171 -3.51 28.24 8.23
C PHE A 171 -4.19 29.46 7.59
N VAL A 172 -5.21 29.98 8.29
CA VAL A 172 -5.79 31.28 7.95
C VAL A 172 -4.83 32.35 8.47
N CYS A 173 -3.99 32.87 7.58
CA CYS A 173 -3.22 34.07 7.89
C CYS A 173 -4.19 35.28 7.80
N PHE A 174 -4.35 36.04 8.88
CA PHE A 174 -5.17 37.27 8.92
C PHE A 174 -4.74 38.34 7.89
N ILE A 175 -3.59 38.14 7.22
CA ILE A 175 -3.07 38.94 6.12
C ILE A 175 -3.27 38.18 4.80
N HIS A 176 -4.52 38.12 4.29
CA HIS A 176 -4.94 37.83 2.90
C HIS A 176 -4.30 36.67 2.09
N LYS A 177 -3.55 35.76 2.71
CA LYS A 177 -2.96 34.59 2.03
C LYS A 177 -3.13 33.37 2.91
N ILE A 178 -4.12 32.53 2.58
CA ILE A 178 -4.22 31.19 3.14
C ILE A 178 -2.99 30.42 2.66
N ILE A 179 -2.14 30.00 3.59
CA ILE A 179 -1.06 29.06 3.31
C ILE A 179 -1.58 27.70 3.76
N ALA A 180 -1.96 26.86 2.79
CA ALA A 180 -2.23 25.46 3.08
C ALA A 180 -0.88 24.77 3.31
N TYR A 181 -0.68 24.21 4.50
CA TYR A 181 0.43 23.30 4.77
C TYR A 181 -0.07 21.87 4.58
N PHE A 182 0.58 21.14 3.68
CA PHE A 182 0.23 19.76 3.39
C PHE A 182 1.12 18.82 4.22
N SER A 183 0.53 18.19 5.24
CA SER A 183 1.15 17.08 5.99
C SER A 183 0.43 15.75 5.68
N GLY A 184 -0.18 15.64 4.50
CA GLY A 184 -0.93 14.46 4.10
C GLY A 184 -0.06 13.33 3.55
N ILE A 185 -0.73 12.28 3.09
CA ILE A 185 -0.11 11.03 2.63
C ILE A 185 0.33 11.20 1.17
N ASN A 186 1.60 10.91 0.87
CA ASN A 186 2.09 10.80 -0.51
C ASN A 186 1.59 9.49 -1.14
N ILE A 187 1.06 9.58 -2.36
CA ILE A 187 0.41 8.46 -3.05
C ILE A 187 1.26 8.04 -4.24
N HIS A 188 1.64 6.77 -4.27
CA HIS A 188 2.51 6.23 -5.31
C HIS A 188 1.82 5.06 -6.01
N ILE A 189 1.54 5.23 -7.30
CA ILE A 189 0.97 4.20 -8.16
C ILE A 189 2.07 3.61 -9.01
N HIS A 190 2.27 2.30 -8.91
CA HIS A 190 3.15 1.56 -9.80
C HIS A 190 2.35 0.46 -10.48
N VAL A 191 2.41 0.40 -11.80
CA VAL A 191 1.70 -0.60 -12.59
C VAL A 191 2.61 -1.18 -13.69
N SER A 192 2.34 -2.42 -14.05
CA SER A 192 2.97 -3.11 -15.17
C SER A 192 1.95 -3.35 -16.31
N PRO A 193 2.41 -3.63 -17.54
CA PRO A 193 1.56 -4.11 -18.62
C PRO A 193 0.67 -5.29 -18.24
N TYR A 194 1.09 -6.13 -17.28
CA TYR A 194 0.28 -7.25 -16.80
C TYR A 194 -1.07 -6.81 -16.25
N GLN A 195 -1.14 -5.68 -15.53
CA GLN A 195 -2.40 -5.19 -14.96
C GLN A 195 -3.15 -4.25 -15.91
N ILE A 196 -2.45 -3.36 -16.62
CA ILE A 196 -3.11 -2.30 -17.40
C ILE A 196 -3.26 -2.60 -18.89
N LYS A 197 -2.58 -3.62 -19.45
CA LYS A 197 -2.65 -3.99 -20.87
C LYS A 197 -3.27 -5.39 -21.11
N ASP A 198 -3.72 -6.10 -20.08
CA ASP A 198 -4.41 -7.39 -20.25
C ASP A 198 -5.89 -7.18 -20.60
N ASP A 199 -6.25 -7.41 -21.86
CA ASP A 199 -7.61 -7.23 -22.38
C ASP A 199 -8.65 -8.18 -21.77
N ARG A 200 -8.22 -9.25 -21.08
CA ARG A 200 -9.12 -10.15 -20.34
C ARG A 200 -9.57 -9.55 -19.01
N ARG A 201 -8.85 -8.54 -18.50
CA ARG A 201 -9.11 -7.87 -17.22
C ARG A 201 -9.21 -6.36 -17.39
N PRO A 202 -10.05 -5.85 -18.31
CA PRO A 202 -10.03 -4.45 -18.72
C PRO A 202 -10.49 -3.49 -17.62
N TRP A 203 -11.19 -3.99 -16.59
CA TRP A 203 -11.60 -3.18 -15.45
C TRP A 203 -10.40 -2.64 -14.68
N ILE A 204 -9.29 -3.39 -14.57
CA ILE A 204 -8.12 -2.96 -13.80
C ILE A 204 -7.56 -1.65 -14.37
N ARG A 205 -7.36 -1.57 -15.70
CA ARG A 205 -6.96 -0.32 -16.37
C ARG A 205 -7.97 0.82 -16.16
N LYS A 206 -9.26 0.51 -16.27
CA LYS A 206 -10.33 1.52 -16.16
C LYS A 206 -10.38 2.11 -14.75
N GLU A 207 -10.36 1.26 -13.73
CA GLU A 207 -10.39 1.66 -12.32
C GLU A 207 -9.10 2.37 -11.91
N GLU A 208 -7.93 1.87 -12.31
CA GLU A 208 -6.64 2.54 -12.07
C GLU A 208 -6.61 3.96 -12.65
N LYS A 209 -7.05 4.11 -13.90
CA LYS A 209 -7.14 5.42 -14.55
C LYS A 209 -8.12 6.35 -13.83
N ALA A 210 -9.26 5.82 -13.36
CA ALA A 210 -10.23 6.59 -12.58
C ALA A 210 -9.63 7.03 -11.23
N PHE A 211 -8.96 6.14 -10.50
CA PHE A 211 -8.27 6.42 -9.25
C PHE A 211 -7.22 7.53 -9.43
N TYR A 212 -6.30 7.36 -10.38
CA TYR A 212 -5.24 8.32 -10.68
C TYR A 212 -5.81 9.70 -11.11
N SER A 213 -6.74 9.71 -12.07
CA SER A 213 -7.31 10.96 -12.58
C SER A 213 -8.10 11.73 -11.51
N THR A 214 -8.83 11.02 -10.65
CA THR A 214 -9.61 11.65 -9.57
C THR A 214 -8.69 12.31 -8.56
N LEU A 215 -7.67 11.59 -8.07
CA LEU A 215 -6.70 12.14 -7.11
C LEU A 215 -5.86 13.27 -7.70
N THR A 216 -5.51 13.19 -8.99
CA THR A 216 -4.83 14.29 -9.70
C THR A 216 -5.71 15.54 -9.75
N ASN A 217 -7.00 15.39 -10.08
CA ASN A 217 -7.95 16.50 -10.13
C ASN A 217 -8.19 17.11 -8.74
N LEU A 218 -8.13 16.30 -7.69
CA LEU A 218 -8.19 16.73 -6.29
C LEU A 218 -6.88 17.35 -5.78
N LYS A 219 -5.84 17.44 -6.63
CA LYS A 219 -4.51 17.97 -6.30
C LYS A 219 -3.82 17.21 -5.16
N ALA A 220 -4.11 15.91 -5.02
CA ALA A 220 -3.40 15.06 -4.09
C ALA A 220 -1.92 14.92 -4.50
N PRO A 221 -0.99 14.69 -3.56
CA PRO A 221 0.43 14.43 -3.84
C PRO A 221 0.61 13.04 -4.46
N ILE A 222 0.31 12.91 -5.75
CA ILE A 222 0.27 11.63 -6.44
C ILE A 222 1.35 11.50 -7.50
N GLN A 223 2.03 10.35 -7.50
CA GLN A 223 2.99 9.95 -8.52
C GLN A 223 2.54 8.64 -9.17
N ARG A 224 2.76 8.52 -10.48
CA ARG A 224 2.36 7.34 -11.26
C ARG A 224 3.48 6.86 -12.14
N TYR A 225 3.73 5.55 -12.08
CA TYR A 225 4.82 4.88 -12.77
C TYR A 225 4.30 3.66 -13.54
N ILE A 226 4.60 3.61 -14.84
CA ILE A 226 4.42 2.40 -15.64
C ILE A 226 5.78 1.76 -15.82
N HIS A 227 5.95 0.55 -15.30
CA HIS A 227 7.17 -0.24 -15.38
C HIS A 227 7.18 -1.07 -16.67
N SER A 228 8.32 -1.12 -17.35
CA SER A 228 8.48 -1.81 -18.64
C SER A 228 7.32 -1.60 -19.63
N PRO A 229 6.94 -0.35 -19.97
CA PRO A 229 5.71 -0.04 -20.72
C PRO A 229 5.65 -0.70 -22.09
N ASP A 230 6.78 -0.93 -22.76
CA ASP A 230 6.84 -1.47 -24.13
C ASP A 230 6.76 -3.00 -24.19
N THR A 231 6.64 -3.66 -23.04
CA THR A 231 6.58 -5.13 -22.96
C THR A 231 5.14 -5.66 -23.05
N LEU A 232 5.01 -6.93 -23.44
CA LEU A 232 3.73 -7.63 -23.43
C LEU A 232 3.27 -7.96 -22.00
N PRO A 233 1.95 -8.01 -21.74
CA PRO A 233 1.40 -8.44 -20.46
C PRO A 233 1.90 -9.84 -20.10
N SER A 234 2.58 -9.99 -18.96
CA SER A 234 2.99 -11.30 -18.46
C SER A 234 3.12 -11.29 -16.94
N ILE A 235 2.88 -12.45 -16.33
CA ILE A 235 3.07 -12.61 -14.88
C ILE A 235 4.53 -12.36 -14.45
N TYR A 236 5.50 -12.50 -15.36
CA TYR A 236 6.87 -12.09 -15.11
C TYR A 236 6.96 -10.58 -14.84
N GLN A 237 6.32 -9.76 -15.69
CA GLN A 237 6.30 -8.29 -15.50
C GLN A 237 5.61 -7.88 -14.20
N HIS A 238 4.62 -8.65 -13.75
CA HIS A 238 3.97 -8.44 -12.46
C HIS A 238 4.96 -8.50 -11.30
N PHE A 239 5.88 -9.46 -11.31
CA PHE A 239 6.88 -9.60 -10.25
C PHE A 239 8.12 -8.73 -10.48
N ASN A 240 8.56 -8.57 -11.73
CA ASN A 240 9.72 -7.75 -12.10
C ASN A 240 9.60 -6.29 -11.66
N ILE A 241 8.37 -5.81 -11.44
CA ILE A 241 8.12 -4.48 -10.87
C ILE A 241 8.85 -4.25 -9.54
N LEU A 242 9.08 -5.30 -8.73
CA LEU A 242 9.80 -5.19 -7.47
C LEU A 242 11.28 -4.85 -7.68
N ASP A 243 11.90 -5.41 -8.73
CA ASP A 243 13.28 -5.09 -9.10
C ASP A 243 13.41 -3.67 -9.67
N GLU A 244 12.47 -3.26 -10.52
CA GLU A 244 12.44 -1.90 -11.08
C GLU A 244 12.15 -0.85 -9.99
N PHE A 245 11.24 -1.17 -9.06
CA PHE A 245 10.96 -0.36 -7.89
C PHE A 245 12.22 -0.15 -7.03
N TYR A 246 12.99 -1.22 -6.76
CA TYR A 246 14.26 -1.12 -6.05
C TYR A 246 15.26 -0.23 -6.77
N LYS A 247 15.55 -0.49 -8.06
CA LYS A 247 16.54 0.27 -8.83
C LYS A 247 16.26 1.77 -8.82
N ARG A 248 14.98 2.15 -8.86
CA ARG A 248 14.56 3.54 -8.80
C ARG A 248 14.91 4.19 -7.46
N HIS A 249 14.53 3.57 -6.35
CA HIS A 249 14.74 4.14 -5.02
C HIS A 249 16.22 4.15 -4.62
N SER A 250 17.01 3.18 -5.09
CA SER A 250 18.46 3.19 -4.90
C SER A 250 19.19 4.24 -5.74
N ALA A 251 18.69 4.57 -6.95
CA ALA A 251 19.25 5.64 -7.76
C ALA A 251 19.02 7.02 -7.12
N ASP A 252 17.82 7.26 -6.57
CA ASP A 252 17.47 8.53 -5.93
C ASP A 252 18.37 8.82 -4.69
N GLN A 253 18.80 7.79 -3.96
CA GLN A 253 19.71 7.89 -2.81
C GLN A 253 21.19 8.16 -3.19
N SER A 254 21.58 7.95 -4.45
CA SER A 254 22.96 8.20 -4.92
C SER A 254 23.22 9.64 -5.39
N THR A 255 22.17 10.46 -5.42
CA THR A 255 22.17 11.85 -5.92
C THR A 255 22.01 12.92 -4.83
N THR A 256 21.98 12.52 -3.56
CA THR A 256 21.96 13.39 -2.37
C THR A 256 23.23 13.23 -1.57
#